data_AF-A0A2V9NY50-F1
#
_entry.id   AF-A0A2V9NY50-F1
#
_cell.length_a   1.000
_cell.length_b   1.000
_cell.length_c   1.000
_cell.angle_alpha   90.00
_cell.angle_beta   90.00
_cell.angle_gamma   90.00
#
_symmetry.space_group_name_H-M   'P 1'
#
loop_
_entity.id
_entity.type
_entity.pdbx_description
1 polymer ?
#
loop_
_entity_poly.entity_id
_entity_poly.type
_entity_poly.pdbx_seq_one_letter_code
_entity_poly.pdbx_strand_id
1 'polypeptide(L)' 'QIRDSALQVPHDRMLIETDSPFLAPVPYRGKRNEPAFVKEVARQIGELRGLPAEDVGNLTSQNFYRFFSLPKAQ' A
#
# COMPACT_ATOMS: atom_id res chain seq x y z
N GLN A 1 13.54 -8.89 -7.51
CA GLN A 1 13.23 -8.24 -8.81
C GLN A 1 12.01 -7.33 -8.79
N ILE A 2 10.82 -7.71 -8.27
CA ILE A 2 9.69 -6.74 -8.11
C ILE A 2 9.75 -5.99 -6.77
N ARG A 3 10.06 -6.69 -5.68
CA ARG A 3 10.11 -6.10 -4.33
C ARG A 3 11.20 -5.05 -4.17
N ASP A 4 12.31 -5.18 -4.89
CA ASP A 4 13.44 -4.25 -4.80
C ASP A 4 13.05 -2.85 -5.32
N SER A 5 12.16 -2.77 -6.31
CA SER A 5 11.60 -1.51 -6.79
C SER A 5 10.89 -0.76 -5.67
N ALA A 6 10.20 -1.49 -4.80
CA ALA A 6 9.55 -0.91 -3.63
C ALA A 6 10.54 -0.40 -2.58
N LEU A 7 11.86 -0.59 -2.72
CA LEU A 7 12.88 0.07 -1.88
C LEU A 7 13.42 1.37 -2.52
N GLN A 8 13.32 1.50 -3.85
CA GLN A 8 13.89 2.62 -4.60
C GLN A 8 12.93 3.81 -4.74
N VAL A 9 11.62 3.58 -4.66
CA VAL A 9 10.62 4.66 -4.81
C VAL A 9 10.70 5.65 -3.64
N PRO A 10 10.79 6.98 -3.86
CA PRO A 10 10.74 7.95 -2.76
C PRO A 10 9.47 7.81 -1.91
N HIS A 11 9.57 8.02 -0.60
CA HIS A 11 8.44 7.83 0.32
C HIS A 11 7.22 8.69 -0.05
N ASP A 12 7.44 9.88 -0.59
CA ASP A 12 6.43 10.84 -1.03
C ASP A 12 5.86 10.54 -2.44
N ARG A 13 6.29 9.46 -3.08
CA ARG A 13 5.84 9.07 -4.43
C ARG A 13 5.26 7.66 -4.50
N MET A 14 5.04 7.03 -3.35
CA MET A 14 4.47 5.69 -3.27
C MET A 14 2.95 5.74 -2.99
N LEU A 15 2.19 4.96 -3.77
CA LEU A 15 0.81 4.59 -3.49
C LEU A 15 0.76 3.06 -3.33
N ILE A 16 -0.27 2.56 -2.64
CA ILE A 16 -0.56 1.12 -2.51
C ILE A 16 -2.00 0.85 -2.94
N GLU A 17 -2.22 -0.32 -3.52
CA GLU A 17 -3.52 -0.77 -3.98
C GLU A 17 -3.64 -2.29 -3.86
N THR A 18 -4.86 -2.81 -3.98
CA THR A 18 -5.13 -4.25 -4.01
C THR A 18 -5.35 -4.80 -5.40
N ASP A 19 -5.77 -3.97 -6.36
CA ASP A 19 -6.31 -4.42 -7.67
C ASP A 19 -7.47 -5.41 -7.53
N SER A 20 -8.33 -5.19 -6.51
CA SER A 20 -9.53 -5.99 -6.31
C SER A 20 -10.46 -5.92 -7.53
N PRO A 21 -11.02 -7.04 -8.01
CA PRO A 21 -11.17 -8.32 -7.29
C PRO A 21 -10.04 -9.35 -7.50
N PHE A 22 -8.95 -9.00 -8.17
CA PHE A 22 -7.86 -9.91 -8.54
C PHE A 22 -6.71 -9.88 -7.53
N LEU A 23 -5.75 -10.81 -7.65
CA LEU A 23 -4.46 -10.76 -6.93
C LEU A 23 -4.54 -10.69 -5.39
N ALA A 24 -5.40 -11.51 -4.76
CA ALA A 24 -5.52 -11.53 -3.30
C ALA A 24 -4.15 -11.74 -2.61
N PRO A 25 -3.77 -10.85 -1.65
CA PRO A 25 -2.47 -10.94 -0.98
C PRO A 25 -2.44 -12.16 -0.05
N VAL A 26 -1.24 -12.59 0.36
CA VAL A 26 -1.10 -13.57 1.45
C VAL A 26 -1.60 -12.92 2.75
N PRO A 27 -2.45 -13.57 3.56
CA PRO A 27 -2.84 -15.01 3.56
C PRO A 27 -4.11 -15.37 2.74
N TYR A 28 -4.72 -14.42 2.05
CA TYR A 28 -5.99 -14.58 1.33
C TYR A 28 -5.87 -15.16 -0.10
N ARG A 29 -4.69 -15.65 -0.49
CA ARG A 29 -4.48 -16.26 -1.82
C ARG A 29 -5.51 -17.35 -2.11
N GLY A 30 -6.00 -17.38 -3.34
CA GLY A 30 -7.04 -18.32 -3.78
C GLY A 30 -8.48 -17.87 -3.44
N LYS A 31 -8.66 -16.76 -2.71
CA LYS A 31 -9.96 -16.10 -2.51
C LYS A 31 -10.09 -14.85 -3.38
N ARG A 32 -11.31 -14.31 -3.48
CA ARG A 32 -11.54 -12.98 -4.08
C ARG A 32 -10.78 -11.93 -3.28
N ASN A 33 -10.12 -11.01 -3.99
CA ASN A 33 -9.47 -9.88 -3.33
C ASN A 33 -10.49 -8.79 -3.00
N GLU A 34 -10.26 -8.10 -1.89
CA GLU A 34 -11.12 -7.03 -1.40
C GLU A 34 -10.30 -5.79 -1.05
N PRO A 35 -10.85 -4.56 -1.22
CA PRO A 35 -10.14 -3.33 -0.87
C PRO A 35 -9.63 -3.31 0.58
N ALA A 36 -10.35 -3.96 1.50
CA ALA A 36 -9.96 -4.07 2.90
C ALA A 36 -8.62 -4.81 3.12
N PHE A 37 -8.15 -5.59 2.13
CA PHE A 37 -6.85 -6.27 2.19
C PHE A 37 -5.66 -5.37 1.87
N VAL A 38 -5.88 -4.07 1.56
CA VAL A 38 -4.79 -3.10 1.33
C VAL A 38 -3.83 -3.01 2.53
N LYS A 39 -4.33 -3.30 3.74
CA LYS A 39 -3.52 -3.41 4.96
C LYS A 39 -2.39 -4.44 4.86
N GLU A 40 -2.59 -5.53 4.11
CA GLU A 40 -1.54 -6.54 3.91
C GLU A 40 -0.45 -6.04 2.97
N VAL A 41 -0.81 -5.17 2.01
CA VAL A 41 0.16 -4.48 1.16
C VAL A 41 0.98 -3.50 1.99
N ALA A 42 0.33 -2.71 2.85
CA ALA A 42 1.02 -1.81 3.78
C ALA A 42 1.98 -2.57 4.71
N ARG A 43 1.56 -3.71 5.27
CA ARG A 43 2.40 -4.59 6.10
C ARG A 43 3.64 -5.08 5.33
N GLN A 44 3.46 -5.59 4.11
CA GLN A 44 4.57 -6.08 3.29
C GLN A 44 5.56 -4.97 2.93
N ILE A 45 5.09 -3.76 2.61
CA ILE A 45 5.96 -2.61 2.36
C ILE A 45 6.70 -2.19 3.63
N GLY A 46 6.02 -2.20 4.79
CA GLY A 46 6.62 -1.91 6.08
C GLY A 46 7.76 -2.86 6.42
N GLU A 47 7.55 -4.17 6.23
CA GLU A 47 8.59 -5.19 6.40
C GLU A 47 9.81 -4.95 5.50
N LEU A 48 9.59 -4.57 4.24
CA LEU A 48 10.68 -4.28 3.30
C LEU A 48 11.45 -3.01 3.67
N ARG A 49 10.76 -1.98 4.17
CA ARG A 49 11.35 -0.66 4.46
C ARG A 49 11.76 -0.44 5.92
N GLY A 50 11.51 -1.40 6.81
CA GLY A 50 11.73 -1.23 8.25
C GLY A 50 10.80 -0.20 8.88
N LEU A 51 9.56 -0.09 8.39
CA LEU A 51 8.56 0.84 8.89
C LEU A 51 7.35 0.11 9.49
N PRO A 52 6.70 0.65 10.53
CA PRO A 52 5.38 0.20 10.96
C PRO A 52 4.37 0.27 9.80
N ALA A 53 3.45 -0.72 9.74
CA ALA A 53 2.41 -0.74 8.71
C ALA A 53 1.50 0.50 8.76
N GLU A 54 1.26 1.03 9.96
CA GLU A 54 0.51 2.27 10.18
C GLU A 54 1.20 3.49 9.54
N ASP A 55 2.52 3.59 9.68
CA ASP A 55 3.30 4.68 9.06
C ASP A 55 3.25 4.60 7.53
N VAL A 56 3.32 3.38 6.97
CA VAL A 56 3.13 3.18 5.52
C VAL A 56 1.73 3.61 5.10
N GLY A 57 0.69 3.23 5.86
CA GLY A 57 -0.69 3.67 5.61
C GLY A 57 -0.83 5.19 5.64
N ASN A 58 -0.26 5.85 6.64
CA ASN A 58 -0.27 7.30 6.78
C ASN A 58 0.45 7.99 5.62
N LEU A 59 1.66 7.55 5.27
CA LEU A 59 2.45 8.12 4.17
C LEU A 59 1.72 7.98 2.83
N THR A 60 1.26 6.78 2.52
CA THR A 60 0.56 6.49 1.24
C THR A 60 -0.78 7.20 1.14
N SER A 61 -1.50 7.37 2.26
CA SER A 61 -2.74 8.18 2.31
C SER A 61 -2.46 9.66 2.05
N GLN A 62 -1.43 10.22 2.68
CA GLN A 62 -1.01 11.61 2.41
C GLN A 62 -0.62 11.81 0.95
N ASN A 63 0.11 10.85 0.37
CA ASN A 63 0.47 10.87 -1.04
C ASN A 63 -0.76 10.81 -1.95
N PHE A 64 -1.75 9.98 -1.60
CA PHE A 64 -3.00 9.86 -2.35
C PHE A 64 -3.74 11.20 -2.41
N TYR A 65 -3.99 11.84 -1.26
CA TYR A 65 -4.68 13.13 -1.22
C TYR A 65 -3.91 14.21 -1.98
N ARG A 66 -2.58 14.25 -1.86
CA ARG A 66 -1.74 15.19 -2.63
C ARG A 66 -1.81 14.91 -4.14
N PHE A 67 -1.65 13.66 -4.55
CA PHE A 67 -1.58 13.27 -5.96
C PHE A 67 -2.89 13.53 -6.70
N PHE A 68 -4.02 13.18 -6.08
CA PHE A 68 -5.35 13.38 -6.66
C PHE A 68 -5.93 14.78 -6.39
N SER A 69 -5.20 15.67 -5.71
CA SER A 69 -5.67 17.01 -5.32
C SER A 69 -7.00 16.97 -4.55
N LEU A 70 -7.17 15.98 -3.67
CA LEU A 70 -8.38 15.78 -2.88
C LEU A 70 -8.22 16.36 -1.48
N PRO A 71 -9.29 16.90 -0.88
CA PRO A 71 -9.28 17.25 0.54
C PRO A 71 -9.05 15.97 1.37
N LYS A 72 -8.22 16.08 2.42
CA LYS A 72 -8.01 14.96 3.34
C LYS A 72 -9.36 14.60 3.98
N ALA A 73 -9.65 13.29 4.05
CA ALA A 73 -10.76 12.83 4.89
C ALA A 73 -10.49 13.24 6.33
N GLN A 74 -11.56 13.67 7.00
CA GLN A 74 -11.55 14.15 8.37
C GLN A 74 -11.52 13.00 9.35
#